data_AF-A0A353IMR5-F1
#
_entry.id   AF-A0A353IMR5-F1
#
_cell.length_a   1.000
_cell.length_b   1.000
_cell.length_c   1.000
_cell.angle_alpha   90.00
_cell.angle_beta   90.00
_cell.angle_gamma   90.00
#
_symmetry.space_group_name_H-M   'P 1'
#
loop_
_entity.id
_entity.type
_entity.pdbx_description
1 polymer ?
#
loop_
_entity_poly.entity_id
_entity_poly.type
_entity_poly.pdbx_seq_one_letter_code
_entity_poly.pdbx_strand_id
1 'polypeptide(L)'
;MAQEQAKSAPEKETTDEKDKAEGHLEAMMRGSSEDEADDAPTLPRRSSLADRLKAEQQRRDEPRGDAPHKREEPKVELKEPSKPQAKALPLKTPQEDAGGSEAPEGPSAAPSPKHLARTRRPAGPPPQRRLSAPANDDIPSIGGLIFALQQRPARTPFLFALAASVVWFVLGGFFAFGVISDASSTSSAILSSTAAILVPIVIFWFLALLVWRAQELRLMASAMTEVAVRLAEPDKLAEQSVASVGQTIRRQVAAMNDAISRAIGRASELEAMVHNEVAALERSYGENELRVRNLINELATERDALTNNSQRVSEALKGVGAQISRDISNASGSIDQKLTERGTQLTELLVSRSNEAAEQVQQAQTKISEQVPGLIERMTKEQGRLTKIIDSATKNLTSLDTTVTEKTTLLDNTMKDRT
;
A
#
# COMPACT_ATOMS: atom_id res chain seq x y z
N MET A 1 -68.14 57.95 -14.81
CA MET A 1 -67.68 56.56 -14.65
C MET A 1 -66.48 56.62 -13.72
N ALA A 2 -66.70 56.55 -12.40
CA ALA A 2 -66.66 55.32 -11.59
C ALA A 2 -65.22 54.75 -11.58
N GLN A 3 -64.36 55.02 -10.61
CA GLN A 3 -64.36 54.72 -9.16
C GLN A 3 -64.16 53.21 -8.87
N GLU A 4 -63.37 52.93 -7.82
CA GLU A 4 -63.03 51.64 -7.18
C GLU A 4 -61.69 51.00 -7.61
N GLN A 5 -60.84 50.44 -6.74
CA GLN A 5 -60.68 50.37 -5.28
C GLN A 5 -59.37 49.60 -4.98
N ALA A 6 -59.02 49.45 -3.69
CA ALA A 6 -57.97 48.62 -3.06
C ALA A 6 -56.62 49.34 -2.82
N LYS A 7 -56.25 49.85 -1.63
CA LYS A 7 -56.49 49.51 -0.19
C LYS A 7 -55.68 48.29 0.34
N SER A 8 -54.49 48.62 0.86
CA SER A 8 -53.84 48.19 2.13
C SER A 8 -54.03 46.77 2.72
N ALA A 9 -52.92 46.07 2.99
CA ALA A 9 -52.67 45.19 4.15
C ALA A 9 -51.17 44.71 4.21
N PRO A 10 -50.64 44.25 5.37
CA PRO A 10 -49.27 44.54 5.82
C PRO A 10 -48.26 43.36 5.83
N GLU A 11 -46.97 43.72 5.96
CA GLU A 11 -45.84 42.84 6.32
C GLU A 11 -46.07 42.16 7.69
N LYS A 12 -45.80 40.85 7.76
CA LYS A 12 -45.61 40.11 9.01
C LYS A 12 -44.31 39.31 8.95
N GLU A 13 -43.51 39.51 9.99
CA GLU A 13 -42.29 38.84 10.39
C GLU A 13 -42.33 37.31 10.22
N THR A 14 -41.26 36.76 9.65
CA THR A 14 -40.92 35.34 9.73
C THR A 14 -39.55 35.22 10.42
N THR A 15 -39.54 35.33 11.75
CA THR A 15 -38.34 35.12 12.58
C THR A 15 -38.45 33.93 13.54
N ASP A 16 -39.52 33.12 13.46
CA ASP A 16 -39.76 32.04 14.43
C ASP A 16 -39.36 30.62 13.97
N GLU A 17 -38.90 30.45 12.72
CA GLU A 17 -38.58 29.10 12.20
C GLU A 17 -37.09 28.73 12.30
N LYS A 18 -36.21 29.68 12.63
CA LYS A 18 -34.77 29.44 12.70
C LYS A 18 -34.29 28.99 14.08
N ASP A 19 -34.92 29.47 15.15
CA ASP A 19 -34.51 29.14 16.54
C ASP A 19 -34.92 27.73 16.98
N LYS A 20 -35.94 27.14 16.34
CA LYS A 20 -36.40 25.78 16.66
C LYS A 20 -35.50 24.69 16.08
N ALA A 21 -34.75 25.00 15.01
CA ALA A 21 -33.84 24.07 14.37
C ALA A 21 -32.49 23.97 15.11
N GLU A 22 -32.02 25.06 15.72
CA GLU A 22 -30.76 25.06 16.47
C GLU A 22 -30.88 24.32 17.82
N GLY A 23 -32.02 24.46 18.52
CA GLY A 23 -32.24 23.73 19.78
C GLY A 23 -32.36 22.20 19.63
N HIS A 24 -32.76 21.71 18.44
CA HIS A 24 -32.87 20.27 18.19
C HIS A 24 -31.51 19.63 17.86
N LEU A 25 -30.58 20.40 17.28
CA LEU A 25 -29.21 19.96 16.99
C LEU A 25 -28.32 19.98 18.24
N GLU A 26 -28.54 20.92 19.16
CA GLU A 26 -27.79 21.00 20.41
C GLU A 26 -28.22 19.92 21.42
N ALA A 27 -29.49 19.50 21.39
CA ALA A 27 -30.00 18.37 22.17
C ALA A 27 -29.47 17.01 21.69
N MET A 28 -29.13 16.85 20.41
CA MET A 28 -28.50 15.63 19.88
C MET A 28 -27.02 15.49 20.24
N MET A 29 -26.32 16.58 20.58
CA MET A 29 -24.89 16.53 20.90
C MET A 29 -24.56 16.39 22.40
N ARG A 30 -25.56 16.35 23.29
CA ARG A 30 -25.34 16.35 24.75
C ARG A 30 -25.81 15.10 25.48
N GLY A 31 -26.32 14.09 24.78
CA GLY A 31 -26.87 12.87 25.38
C GLY A 31 -26.24 11.58 24.87
N SER A 32 -24.95 11.36 25.12
CA SER A 32 -24.39 10.00 25.16
C SER A 32 -22.98 10.02 25.76
N SER A 33 -22.92 10.25 27.06
CA SER A 33 -21.82 9.81 27.90
C SER A 33 -22.44 9.02 29.04
N GLU A 34 -22.03 7.75 29.13
CA GLU A 34 -22.31 6.75 30.17
C GLU A 34 -23.18 5.57 29.68
N ASP A 35 -22.59 4.39 29.87
CA ASP A 35 -23.11 3.03 29.71
C ASP A 35 -23.33 2.46 28.29
N GLU A 36 -22.24 1.97 27.68
CA GLU A 36 -22.33 0.68 26.96
C GLU A 36 -20.94 0.01 26.91
N ALA A 37 -20.82 -1.05 27.72
CA ALA A 37 -19.74 -2.01 27.66
C ALA A 37 -20.10 -3.13 26.67
N ASP A 38 -19.05 -3.71 26.10
CA ASP A 38 -18.97 -4.88 25.23
C ASP A 38 -19.15 -4.71 23.71
N ASP A 39 -18.11 -5.22 23.03
CA ASP A 39 -17.98 -5.60 21.63
C ASP A 39 -17.55 -4.54 20.60
N ALA A 40 -16.23 -4.27 20.56
CA ALA A 40 -15.56 -3.67 19.42
C ALA A 40 -14.41 -4.58 18.92
N PRO A 41 -14.29 -4.86 17.61
CA PRO A 41 -13.23 -5.70 17.07
C PRO A 41 -11.86 -5.03 17.23
N THR A 42 -10.95 -5.72 17.92
CA THR A 42 -9.60 -5.23 18.19
C THR A 42 -8.79 -5.08 16.90
N LEU A 43 -8.45 -3.84 16.54
CA LEU A 43 -7.45 -3.55 15.51
C LEU A 43 -6.07 -4.07 15.97
N PRO A 44 -5.28 -4.74 15.12
CA PRO A 44 -4.00 -5.28 15.54
C PRO A 44 -3.04 -4.16 15.96
N ARG A 45 -2.51 -4.25 17.19
CA ARG A 45 -1.47 -3.34 17.70
C ARG A 45 -0.35 -3.24 16.65
N ARG A 46 -0.09 -2.03 16.16
CA ARG A 46 1.05 -1.72 15.31
C ARG A 46 2.32 -2.10 16.09
N SER A 47 2.94 -3.22 15.73
CA SER A 47 4.24 -3.64 16.26
C SER A 47 5.23 -2.49 16.11
N SER A 48 5.91 -2.12 17.19
CA SER A 48 6.85 -1.02 17.16
C SER A 48 8.00 -1.34 16.19
N LEU A 49 8.60 -0.31 15.59
CA LEU A 49 9.72 -0.46 14.64
C LEU A 49 10.89 -1.24 15.28
N ALA A 50 11.03 -1.14 16.60
CA ALA A 50 12.00 -1.90 17.39
C ALA A 50 11.73 -3.41 17.36
N ASP A 51 10.46 -3.86 17.43
CA ASP A 51 10.11 -5.28 17.38
C ASP A 51 10.38 -5.87 15.99
N ARG A 52 10.16 -5.08 14.93
CA ARG A 52 10.47 -5.47 13.55
C ARG A 52 11.98 -5.61 13.32
N LEU A 53 12.77 -4.67 13.83
CA LEU A 53 14.24 -4.75 13.72
C LEU A 53 14.80 -5.95 14.51
N LYS A 54 14.22 -6.27 15.66
CA LYS A 54 14.64 -7.42 16.48
C LYS A 54 14.29 -8.76 15.81
N ALA A 55 13.12 -8.84 15.18
CA ALA A 55 12.71 -10.00 14.39
C ALA A 55 13.59 -10.19 13.13
N GLU A 56 13.98 -9.10 12.47
CA GLU A 56 14.86 -9.14 11.30
C GLU A 56 16.29 -9.56 11.66
N GLN A 57 16.79 -9.14 12.83
CA GLN A 57 18.10 -9.58 13.36
C GLN A 57 18.08 -11.07 13.74
N GLN A 58 17.02 -11.57 14.40
CA GLN A 58 16.91 -12.99 14.71
C GLN A 58 16.82 -13.88 13.46
N ARG A 59 16.19 -13.42 12.37
CA ARG A 59 16.19 -14.15 11.10
C ARG A 59 17.56 -14.20 10.40
N ARG A 60 18.49 -13.30 10.77
CA ARG A 60 19.87 -13.31 10.23
C ARG A 60 20.79 -14.28 10.97
N ASP A 61 20.48 -14.61 12.22
CA ASP A 61 21.35 -15.42 13.08
C ASP A 61 20.98 -16.92 13.11
N GLU A 62 19.92 -17.35 12.41
CA GLU A 62 19.64 -18.79 12.25
C GLU A 62 20.56 -19.44 11.19
N PRO A 63 21.21 -20.58 11.49
CA PRO A 63 22.01 -21.31 10.52
C PRO A 63 21.07 -22.03 9.55
N ARG A 64 21.11 -21.63 8.26
CA ARG A 64 20.41 -22.32 7.16
C ARG A 64 20.90 -23.76 7.03
N GLY A 65 20.11 -24.71 7.50
CA GLY A 65 20.23 -26.12 7.16
C GLY A 65 19.58 -26.41 5.80
N ASP A 66 20.34 -27.02 4.89
CA ASP A 66 19.86 -27.54 3.61
C ASP A 66 18.98 -28.78 3.81
N ALA A 67 17.74 -28.74 3.32
CA ALA A 67 16.96 -29.93 2.99
C ALA A 67 15.93 -29.61 1.88
N PRO A 68 15.80 -30.44 0.82
CA PRO A 68 14.90 -30.16 -0.30
C PRO A 68 13.51 -30.75 -0.04
N HIS A 69 12.47 -29.90 0.02
CA HIS A 69 11.08 -30.35 -0.07
C HIS A 69 10.52 -30.11 -1.48
N LYS A 70 10.23 -31.22 -2.16
CA LYS A 70 9.38 -31.34 -3.35
C LYS A 70 7.99 -30.77 -3.02
N ARG A 71 7.46 -29.89 -3.87
CA ARG A 71 6.08 -29.38 -3.77
C ARG A 71 5.29 -29.89 -4.98
N GLU A 72 4.26 -30.69 -4.70
CA GLU A 72 3.25 -31.12 -5.66
C GLU A 72 2.26 -29.98 -5.92
N GLU A 73 1.91 -29.75 -7.19
CA GLU A 73 0.85 -28.83 -7.60
C GLU A 73 -0.46 -29.59 -7.81
N PRO A 74 -1.63 -29.08 -7.37
CA PRO A 74 -2.91 -29.71 -7.66
C PRO A 74 -3.45 -29.26 -9.02
N LYS A 75 -3.78 -30.23 -9.87
CA LYS A 75 -4.41 -30.06 -11.18
C LYS A 75 -5.93 -30.02 -11.01
N VAL A 76 -6.58 -28.90 -11.34
CA VAL A 76 -8.06 -28.80 -11.42
C VAL A 76 -8.48 -29.06 -12.87
N GLU A 77 -9.30 -30.07 -13.07
CA GLU A 77 -9.83 -30.54 -14.35
C GLU A 77 -11.22 -29.93 -14.59
N LEU A 78 -11.36 -29.11 -15.62
CA LEU A 78 -12.66 -28.58 -16.09
C LEU A 78 -12.98 -29.24 -17.44
N LYS A 79 -14.07 -30.01 -17.49
CA LYS A 79 -14.57 -30.70 -18.69
C LYS A 79 -15.29 -29.72 -19.63
N GLU A 80 -14.87 -29.67 -20.89
CA GLU A 80 -15.63 -29.11 -22.01
C GLU A 80 -16.44 -30.21 -22.73
N PRO A 81 -17.65 -29.92 -23.26
CA PRO A 81 -18.37 -30.82 -24.15
C PRO A 81 -18.11 -30.56 -25.64
N SER A 82 -18.13 -31.66 -26.37
CA SER A 82 -17.77 -31.94 -27.76
C SER A 82 -18.61 -31.30 -28.88
N LYS A 83 -18.00 -31.11 -30.07
CA LYS A 83 -18.54 -31.52 -31.40
C LYS A 83 -17.44 -31.52 -32.51
N PRO A 84 -17.66 -32.15 -33.70
CA PRO A 84 -16.72 -33.11 -34.27
C PRO A 84 -16.14 -32.69 -35.63
N GLN A 85 -15.03 -33.32 -36.06
CA GLN A 85 -14.74 -33.51 -37.49
C GLN A 85 -13.67 -34.61 -37.74
N ALA A 86 -13.73 -35.17 -38.95
CA ALA A 86 -13.29 -36.52 -39.32
C ALA A 86 -12.05 -36.55 -40.23
N LYS A 87 -11.51 -37.78 -40.40
CA LYS A 87 -10.54 -38.29 -41.41
C LYS A 87 -9.06 -37.86 -41.22
N ALA A 88 -8.02 -38.69 -41.35
CA ALA A 88 -7.85 -40.03 -41.93
C ALA A 88 -6.62 -40.78 -41.31
N LEU A 89 -6.60 -42.11 -41.52
CA LEU A 89 -5.67 -43.22 -41.19
C LEU A 89 -4.19 -43.07 -41.67
N PRO A 90 -3.25 -44.06 -41.48
CA PRO A 90 -3.28 -45.36 -40.75
C PRO A 90 -2.09 -45.56 -39.75
N LEU A 91 -2.19 -46.34 -38.67
CA LEU A 91 -2.06 -47.80 -38.49
C LEU A 91 -0.65 -48.43 -38.74
N LYS A 92 -0.13 -49.06 -37.66
CA LYS A 92 0.59 -50.35 -37.58
C LYS A 92 2.12 -50.35 -37.42
N THR A 93 2.59 -50.59 -36.20
CA THR A 93 3.73 -51.49 -35.88
C THR A 93 3.22 -52.94 -35.91
N PRO A 94 4.02 -53.98 -36.24
CA PRO A 94 5.10 -54.48 -35.36
C PRO A 94 6.34 -55.16 -36.01
N GLN A 95 7.46 -55.11 -35.27
CA GLN A 95 8.43 -56.19 -34.96
C GLN A 95 9.19 -56.95 -36.09
N GLU A 96 10.53 -57.03 -35.96
CA GLU A 96 11.31 -58.26 -35.69
C GLU A 96 12.72 -58.26 -36.33
N ASP A 97 13.73 -58.30 -35.45
CA ASP A 97 15.05 -58.95 -35.43
C ASP A 97 16.02 -59.08 -36.62
N ALA A 98 17.29 -59.19 -36.17
CA ALA A 98 18.56 -59.53 -36.83
C ALA A 98 19.28 -58.35 -37.52
N GLY A 99 20.50 -57.96 -37.18
CA GLY A 99 21.59 -58.60 -36.43
C GLY A 99 22.88 -58.41 -37.23
N GLY A 100 23.91 -57.76 -36.65
CA GLY A 100 25.24 -57.65 -37.26
C GLY A 100 26.12 -56.55 -36.65
N SER A 101 27.12 -57.00 -35.86
CA SER A 101 28.37 -56.39 -35.34
C SER A 101 28.76 -54.96 -35.78
N GLU A 102 29.42 -54.12 -34.97
CA GLU A 102 30.68 -54.38 -34.23
C GLU A 102 31.05 -53.17 -33.32
N ALA A 103 31.30 -53.43 -32.02
CA ALA A 103 32.18 -52.79 -30.99
C ALA A 103 32.32 -51.23 -30.82
N PRO A 104 32.83 -50.69 -29.67
CA PRO A 104 33.29 -51.31 -28.41
C PRO A 104 32.75 -50.68 -27.09
N GLU A 105 33.16 -51.32 -25.98
CA GLU A 105 33.02 -50.99 -24.56
C GLU A 105 33.45 -49.56 -24.16
N GLY A 106 32.79 -49.00 -23.14
CA GLY A 106 33.34 -47.92 -22.28
C GLY A 106 34.32 -48.48 -21.22
N PRO A 107 34.58 -47.81 -20.08
CA PRO A 107 34.10 -46.51 -19.62
C PRO A 107 35.23 -45.59 -19.10
N SER A 108 34.96 -44.29 -18.88
CA SER A 108 35.32 -43.55 -17.64
C SER A 108 35.23 -42.03 -17.80
N ALA A 109 34.47 -41.44 -16.87
CA ALA A 109 34.61 -40.11 -16.26
C ALA A 109 34.59 -38.83 -17.13
N ALA A 110 33.45 -38.14 -17.05
CA ALA A 110 33.36 -36.68 -17.08
C ALA A 110 33.98 -36.06 -15.79
N PRO A 111 34.28 -34.74 -15.73
CA PRO A 111 33.18 -33.78 -15.56
C PRO A 111 33.31 -32.46 -16.34
N SER A 112 32.15 -31.92 -16.69
CA SER A 112 31.87 -30.60 -17.23
C SER A 112 32.00 -29.49 -16.16
N PRO A 113 32.44 -28.26 -16.53
CA PRO A 113 32.61 -27.17 -15.58
C PRO A 113 31.29 -26.47 -15.28
N LYS A 114 30.98 -26.34 -13.98
CA LYS A 114 29.81 -25.61 -13.46
C LYS A 114 30.07 -24.11 -13.36
N HIS A 115 29.07 -23.36 -13.79
CA HIS A 115 28.74 -21.96 -13.53
C HIS A 115 29.23 -21.41 -12.17
N LEU A 116 30.04 -20.35 -12.23
CA LEU A 116 30.22 -19.37 -11.14
C LEU A 116 29.95 -17.96 -11.70
N ALA A 117 28.67 -17.60 -11.83
CA ALA A 117 28.26 -16.22 -12.11
C ALA A 117 28.11 -15.47 -10.78
N ARG A 118 29.25 -15.03 -10.22
CA ARG A 118 29.28 -14.06 -9.12
C ARG A 118 29.02 -12.67 -9.72
N THR A 119 27.94 -12.05 -9.27
CA THR A 119 27.55 -10.67 -9.57
C THR A 119 28.72 -9.70 -9.33
N ARG A 120 29.30 -9.18 -10.43
CA ARG A 120 30.32 -8.13 -10.39
C ARG A 120 29.64 -6.79 -10.15
N ARG A 121 29.75 -6.30 -8.91
CA ARG A 121 29.57 -4.88 -8.56
C ARG A 121 30.54 -4.04 -9.41
N PRO A 122 30.16 -2.85 -9.91
CA PRO A 122 31.10 -1.98 -10.61
C PRO A 122 32.21 -1.56 -9.66
N ALA A 123 33.44 -1.91 -10.00
CA ALA A 123 34.62 -1.47 -9.28
C ALA A 123 34.76 0.04 -9.45
N GLY A 124 34.47 0.80 -8.39
CA GLY A 124 34.94 2.17 -8.29
C GLY A 124 36.48 2.19 -8.29
N PRO A 125 37.12 3.32 -8.66
CA PRO A 125 38.58 3.41 -8.64
C PRO A 125 39.09 3.10 -7.22
N PRO A 126 40.19 2.34 -7.07
CA PRO A 126 40.71 2.01 -5.74
C PRO A 126 41.05 3.30 -4.99
N PRO A 127 40.85 3.36 -3.66
CA PRO A 127 41.25 4.51 -2.88
C PRO A 127 42.77 4.60 -2.93
N GLN A 128 43.27 5.56 -3.71
CA GLN A 128 44.68 5.92 -3.71
C GLN A 128 44.99 6.41 -2.29
N ARG A 129 45.67 5.56 -1.51
CA ARG A 129 46.40 5.99 -0.33
C ARG A 129 47.34 7.09 -0.80
N ARG A 130 46.95 8.34 -0.54
CA ARG A 130 47.85 9.48 -0.62
C ARG A 130 48.96 9.18 0.38
N LEU A 131 50.09 8.71 -0.12
CA LEU A 131 51.35 8.90 0.58
C LEU A 131 51.43 10.41 0.76
N SER A 132 51.23 10.86 2.00
CA SER A 132 51.58 12.22 2.38
C SER A 132 53.03 12.40 1.97
N ALA A 133 53.25 13.08 0.83
CA ALA A 133 54.54 13.63 0.52
C ALA A 133 54.94 14.46 1.75
N PRO A 134 56.09 14.21 2.36
CA PRO A 134 56.52 14.99 3.52
C PRO A 134 56.53 16.46 3.09
N ALA A 135 55.70 17.27 3.75
CA ALA A 135 55.67 18.72 3.63
C ALA A 135 56.88 19.33 4.35
N ASN A 136 58.07 18.77 4.11
CA ASN A 136 59.33 19.30 4.59
C ASN A 136 59.95 20.07 3.44
N ASP A 137 59.50 21.32 3.31
CA ASP A 137 60.19 22.32 2.52
C ASP A 137 61.61 22.47 3.07
N ASP A 138 62.57 21.86 2.38
CA ASP A 138 63.99 22.17 2.55
C ASP A 138 64.29 23.52 1.88
N ILE A 139 63.64 24.58 2.35
CA ILE A 139 64.02 25.96 2.06
C ILE A 139 64.91 26.39 3.24
N PRO A 140 66.25 26.45 3.08
CA PRO A 140 67.12 26.86 4.17
C PRO A 140 66.72 28.26 4.63
N SER A 141 66.27 28.33 5.88
CA SER A 141 65.70 29.53 6.47
C SER A 141 66.67 30.70 6.41
N ILE A 142 66.16 31.80 5.86
CA ILE A 142 66.77 33.15 5.86
C ILE A 142 67.29 33.54 7.26
N GLY A 143 66.80 32.92 8.35
CA GLY A 143 67.25 33.10 9.73
C GLY A 143 68.73 32.77 10.01
N GLY A 144 69.37 31.88 9.23
CA GLY A 144 70.81 31.60 9.37
C GLY A 144 71.71 32.73 8.88
N LEU A 145 71.26 33.45 7.84
CA LEU A 145 72.00 34.55 7.20
C LEU A 145 72.06 35.82 8.06
N ILE A 146 71.02 36.06 8.87
CA ILE A 146 70.95 37.22 9.76
C ILE A 146 71.95 37.05 10.93
N PHE A 147 72.15 35.82 11.41
CA PHE A 147 73.11 35.50 12.47
C PHE A 147 74.57 35.53 11.99
N ALA A 148 74.82 35.16 10.72
CA ALA A 148 76.16 35.25 10.11
C ALA A 148 76.66 36.70 9.94
N LEU A 149 75.75 37.67 9.79
CA LEU A 149 76.09 39.08 9.64
C LEU A 149 76.41 39.80 10.97
N GLN A 150 76.15 39.18 12.13
CA GLN A 150 76.40 39.79 13.45
C GLN A 150 77.70 39.35 14.13
N GLN A 151 78.49 38.44 13.54
CA GLN A 151 79.76 38.04 14.14
C GLN A 151 80.79 39.19 14.03
N ARG A 152 81.12 39.79 15.17
CA ARG A 152 82.10 40.87 15.24
C ARG A 152 83.51 40.33 14.92
N PRO A 153 84.30 41.03 14.08
CA PRO A 153 85.64 40.60 13.74
C PRO A 153 86.52 40.53 15.00
N ALA A 154 87.32 39.47 15.09
CA ALA A 154 88.16 39.21 16.27
C ALA A 154 89.22 40.31 16.43
N ARG A 155 89.42 40.79 17.67
CA ARG A 155 90.46 41.78 18.02
C ARG A 155 91.87 41.18 18.13
N THR A 156 92.05 39.93 17.70
CA THR A 156 93.32 39.19 17.75
C THR A 156 94.49 39.85 17.01
N PRO A 157 94.37 40.51 15.83
CA PRO A 157 95.53 41.09 15.16
C PRO A 157 96.14 42.25 15.96
N PHE A 158 95.33 43.01 16.70
CA PHE A 158 95.83 44.08 17.57
C PHE A 158 96.59 43.55 18.79
N LEU A 159 96.22 42.37 19.32
CA LEU A 159 96.95 41.73 20.41
C LEU A 159 98.37 41.31 19.98
N PHE A 160 98.52 40.76 18.77
CA PHE A 160 99.83 40.41 18.22
C PHE A 160 100.68 41.65 17.92
N ALA A 161 100.08 42.71 17.37
CA ALA A 161 100.79 43.98 17.17
C ALA A 161 101.26 44.61 18.50
N LEU A 162 100.43 44.53 19.55
CA LEU A 162 100.81 45.00 20.88
C LEU A 162 102.01 44.20 21.41
N ALA A 163 101.96 42.87 21.37
CA ALA A 163 103.09 42.03 21.80
C ALA A 163 104.38 42.32 21.01
N ALA A 164 104.29 42.40 19.67
CA ALA A 164 105.43 42.72 18.82
C ALA A 164 105.99 44.12 19.11
N SER A 165 105.12 45.11 19.35
CA SER A 165 105.54 46.48 19.68
C SER A 165 106.27 46.56 21.03
N VAL A 166 105.82 45.79 22.04
CA VAL A 166 106.48 45.74 23.36
C VAL A 166 107.86 45.09 23.23
N VAL A 167 107.96 43.96 22.52
CA VAL A 167 109.25 43.28 22.30
C VAL A 167 110.21 44.19 21.55
N TRP A 168 109.75 44.88 20.50
CA TRP A 168 110.59 45.81 19.74
C TRP A 168 110.99 47.04 20.56
N PHE A 169 110.09 47.58 21.37
CA PHE A 169 110.39 48.71 22.23
C PHE A 169 111.45 48.34 23.28
N VAL A 170 111.37 47.14 23.86
CA VAL A 170 112.39 46.65 24.82
C VAL A 170 113.74 46.44 24.15
N LEU A 171 113.79 45.77 22.98
CA LEU A 171 115.03 45.56 22.25
C LEU A 171 115.65 46.86 21.74
N GLY A 172 114.83 47.72 21.13
CA GLY A 172 115.24 49.01 20.60
C GLY A 172 115.65 50.00 21.69
N GLY A 173 114.95 49.99 22.83
CA GLY A 173 115.30 50.77 24.01
C GLY A 173 116.63 50.33 24.62
N PHE A 174 116.89 49.02 24.70
CA PHE A 174 118.18 48.49 25.14
C PHE A 174 119.33 48.93 24.22
N PHE A 175 119.13 48.84 22.90
CA PHE A 175 120.11 49.29 21.91
C PHE A 175 120.33 50.81 21.96
N ALA A 176 119.25 51.59 22.04
CA ALA A 176 119.30 53.04 22.15
C ALA A 176 119.99 53.51 23.44
N PHE A 177 119.77 52.83 24.58
CA PHE A 177 120.47 53.11 25.83
C PHE A 177 121.99 52.93 25.66
N GLY A 178 122.43 51.89 24.96
CA GLY A 178 123.85 51.68 24.64
C GLY A 178 124.44 52.81 23.79
N VAL A 179 123.70 53.32 22.80
CA VAL A 179 124.16 54.42 21.93
C VAL A 179 124.15 55.79 22.65
N ILE A 180 123.17 56.02 23.53
CA ILE A 180 123.00 57.31 24.23
C ILE A 180 123.94 57.43 25.44
N SER A 181 124.27 56.30 26.09
CA SER A 181 125.19 56.28 27.25
C SER A 181 126.66 56.49 26.88
N ASP A 182 127.00 56.46 25.59
CA ASP A 182 128.30 56.90 25.11
C ASP A 182 128.43 58.44 25.25
N ALA A 183 129.52 58.90 25.88
CA ALA A 183 129.72 60.28 26.32
C ALA A 183 129.83 61.31 25.17
N SER A 184 129.82 60.84 23.92
CA SER A 184 129.93 61.63 22.69
C SER A 184 128.61 61.75 21.91
N SER A 185 127.47 61.38 22.50
CA SER A 185 126.19 61.34 21.79
C SER A 185 125.72 62.74 21.34
N THR A 186 125.43 62.89 20.04
CA THR A 186 124.95 64.14 19.42
C THR A 186 123.41 64.18 19.39
N SER A 187 122.78 65.37 19.38
CA SER A 187 121.32 65.51 19.31
C SER A 187 120.66 64.77 18.12
N SER A 188 121.39 64.60 17.00
CA SER A 188 120.97 63.80 15.84
C SER A 188 120.91 62.29 16.14
N ALA A 189 121.79 61.77 16.99
CA ALA A 189 121.79 60.37 17.40
C ALA A 189 120.53 60.03 18.21
N ILE A 190 120.13 60.92 19.13
CA ILE A 190 118.89 60.77 19.92
C ILE A 190 117.65 60.73 19.00
N LEU A 191 117.61 61.62 17.99
CA LEU A 191 116.49 61.66 17.04
C LEU A 191 116.43 60.41 16.16
N SER A 192 117.59 59.92 15.67
CA SER A 192 117.67 58.69 14.88
C SER A 192 117.31 57.43 15.68
N SER A 193 117.75 57.33 16.94
CA SER A 193 117.40 56.23 17.85
C SER A 193 115.90 56.24 18.19
N THR A 194 115.31 57.42 18.39
CA THR A 194 113.87 57.56 18.63
C THR A 194 113.07 57.14 17.40
N ALA A 195 113.49 57.56 16.20
CA ALA A 195 112.86 57.16 14.95
C ALA A 195 112.98 55.65 14.70
N ALA A 196 114.14 55.04 15.00
CA ALA A 196 114.37 53.60 14.85
C ALA A 196 113.46 52.74 15.76
N ILE A 197 113.03 53.27 16.91
CA ILE A 197 112.08 52.59 17.81
C ILE A 197 110.63 52.83 17.36
N LEU A 198 110.26 54.08 17.03
CA LEU A 198 108.87 54.44 16.72
C LEU A 198 108.39 53.91 15.37
N VAL A 199 109.24 53.94 14.33
CA VAL A 199 108.82 53.56 12.96
C VAL A 199 108.33 52.10 12.90
N PRO A 200 109.03 51.11 13.47
CA PRO A 200 108.55 49.72 13.47
C PRO A 200 107.27 49.51 14.29
N ILE A 201 107.10 50.24 15.39
CA ILE A 201 105.87 50.17 16.20
C ILE A 201 104.65 50.64 15.38
N VAL A 202 104.77 51.74 14.65
CA VAL A 202 103.70 52.24 13.76
C VAL A 202 103.41 51.23 12.64
N ILE A 203 104.45 50.62 12.06
CA ILE A 203 104.29 49.60 11.02
C ILE A 203 103.54 48.37 11.54
N PHE A 204 103.84 47.88 12.76
CA PHE A 204 103.13 46.74 13.35
C PHE A 204 101.64 47.05 13.56
N TRP A 205 101.31 48.25 14.04
CA TRP A 205 99.92 48.68 14.19
C TRP A 205 99.21 48.86 12.84
N PHE A 206 99.90 49.40 11.84
CA PHE A 206 99.36 49.53 10.48
C PHE A 206 99.10 48.15 9.85
N LEU A 207 99.99 47.18 10.05
CA LEU A 207 99.81 45.81 9.57
C LEU A 207 98.63 45.13 10.27
N ALA A 208 98.44 45.36 11.57
CA ALA A 208 97.25 44.89 12.28
C ALA A 208 95.95 45.53 11.76
N LEU A 209 95.97 46.83 11.46
CA LEU A 209 94.82 47.52 10.84
C LEU A 209 94.49 46.93 9.47
N LEU A 210 95.51 46.65 8.64
CA LEU A 210 95.32 46.02 7.34
C LEU A 210 94.73 44.61 7.46
N VAL A 211 95.24 43.80 8.40
CA VAL A 211 94.73 42.44 8.63
C VAL A 211 93.29 42.48 9.14
N TRP A 212 92.97 43.35 10.10
CA TRP A 212 91.62 43.52 10.61
C TRP A 212 90.64 43.97 9.52
N ARG A 213 91.03 44.95 8.70
CA ARG A 213 90.19 45.46 7.61
C ARG A 213 90.04 44.45 6.47
N ALA A 214 91.08 43.68 6.15
CA ALA A 214 91.02 42.61 5.18
C ALA A 214 90.11 41.47 5.64
N GLN A 215 90.11 41.15 6.95
CA GLN A 215 89.19 40.17 7.53
C GLN A 215 87.74 40.64 7.44
N GLU A 216 87.46 41.92 7.73
CA GLU A 216 86.13 42.51 7.54
C GLU A 216 85.66 42.43 6.09
N LEU A 217 86.51 42.82 5.13
CA LEU A 217 86.17 42.78 3.71
C LEU A 217 85.98 41.34 3.21
N ARG A 218 86.76 40.38 3.71
CA ARG A 218 86.62 38.96 3.36
C ARG A 218 85.27 38.41 3.81
N LEU A 219 84.85 38.74 5.04
CA LEU A 219 83.55 38.28 5.57
C LEU A 219 82.38 38.91 4.80
N MET A 220 82.47 40.20 4.46
CA MET A 220 81.47 40.90 3.66
C MET A 220 81.41 40.37 2.22
N ALA A 221 82.54 40.06 1.59
CA ALA A 221 82.60 39.50 0.24
C ALA A 221 82.00 38.08 0.18
N SER A 222 82.24 37.24 1.20
CA SER A 222 81.60 35.91 1.27
C SER A 222 80.09 35.98 1.47
N ALA A 223 79.59 36.94 2.26
CA ALA A 223 78.15 37.13 2.44
C ALA A 223 77.48 37.67 1.16
N MET A 224 78.13 38.58 0.44
CA MET A 224 77.60 39.14 -0.80
C MET A 224 77.62 38.15 -1.97
N THR A 225 78.60 37.24 -2.02
CA THR A 225 78.63 36.17 -3.03
C THR A 225 77.54 35.13 -2.78
N GLU A 226 77.21 34.82 -1.52
CA GLU A 226 76.07 33.97 -1.19
C GLU A 226 74.74 34.63 -1.62
N VAL A 227 74.55 35.92 -1.35
CA VAL A 227 73.36 36.67 -1.78
C VAL A 227 73.26 36.78 -3.31
N ALA A 228 74.37 37.00 -4.01
CA ALA A 228 74.41 37.08 -5.47
C ALA A 228 74.08 35.74 -6.15
N VAL A 229 74.59 34.63 -5.60
CA VAL A 229 74.25 33.28 -6.11
C VAL A 229 72.77 32.99 -5.90
N ARG A 230 72.20 33.36 -4.74
CA ARG A 230 70.77 33.18 -4.45
C ARG A 230 69.84 34.10 -5.23
N LEU A 231 70.32 35.24 -5.71
CA LEU A 231 69.57 36.13 -6.61
C LEU A 231 69.53 35.61 -8.06
N ALA A 232 70.47 34.74 -8.44
CA ALA A 232 70.52 34.11 -9.78
C ALA A 232 69.80 32.74 -9.83
N GLU A 233 69.55 32.11 -8.68
CA GLU A 233 68.84 30.82 -8.58
C GLU A 233 67.29 30.86 -8.71
N PRO A 234 66.54 31.97 -8.49
CA PRO A 234 65.08 31.90 -8.42
C PRO A 234 64.40 31.66 -9.78
N ASP A 235 65.09 31.86 -10.91
CA ASP A 235 64.52 31.69 -12.25
C ASP A 235 64.26 30.21 -12.59
N LYS A 236 65.15 29.30 -12.19
CA LYS A 236 64.98 27.86 -12.47
C LYS A 236 63.86 27.22 -11.65
N LEU A 237 63.61 27.73 -10.44
CA LEU A 237 62.50 27.27 -9.59
C LEU A 237 61.16 27.82 -10.11
N ALA A 238 61.13 29.06 -10.61
CA ALA A 238 59.97 29.61 -11.29
C ALA A 238 59.66 28.85 -12.60
N GLU A 239 60.67 28.52 -13.40
CA GLU A 239 60.51 27.75 -14.63
C GLU A 239 59.97 26.33 -14.35
N GLN A 240 60.49 25.63 -13.33
CA GLN A 240 60.00 24.30 -12.94
C GLN A 240 58.59 24.33 -12.34
N SER A 241 58.26 25.35 -11.54
CA SER A 241 56.91 25.51 -10.99
C SER A 241 55.90 25.86 -12.10
N VAL A 242 56.24 26.75 -13.03
CA VAL A 242 55.39 27.05 -14.19
C VAL A 242 55.25 25.83 -15.12
N ALA A 243 56.33 25.08 -15.37
CA ALA A 243 56.28 23.87 -16.18
C ALA A 243 55.42 22.76 -15.55
N SER A 244 55.54 22.55 -14.22
CA SER A 244 54.75 21.56 -13.50
C SER A 244 53.27 21.96 -13.36
N VAL A 245 52.98 23.24 -13.12
CA VAL A 245 51.62 23.78 -13.14
C VAL A 245 51.03 23.66 -14.54
N GLY A 246 51.76 24.03 -15.58
CA GLY A 246 51.33 23.88 -16.98
C GLY A 246 51.04 22.42 -17.35
N GLN A 247 51.86 21.48 -16.89
CA GLN A 247 51.64 20.05 -17.12
C GLN A 247 50.43 19.53 -16.33
N THR A 248 50.20 20.04 -15.13
CA THR A 248 49.02 19.70 -14.31
C THR A 248 47.75 20.25 -14.95
N ILE A 249 47.77 21.50 -15.43
CA ILE A 249 46.66 22.11 -16.16
C ILE A 249 46.38 21.30 -17.44
N ARG A 250 47.39 20.94 -18.22
CA ARG A 250 47.20 20.10 -19.42
C ARG A 250 46.57 18.75 -19.08
N ARG A 251 47.04 18.07 -18.03
CA ARG A 251 46.46 16.81 -17.57
C ARG A 251 45.02 16.97 -17.07
N GLN A 252 44.75 18.04 -16.32
CA GLN A 252 43.42 18.34 -15.80
C GLN A 252 42.45 18.67 -16.93
N VAL A 253 42.86 19.46 -17.92
CA VAL A 253 42.05 19.80 -19.10
C VAL A 253 41.82 18.57 -19.97
N ALA A 254 42.83 17.72 -20.19
CA ALA A 254 42.66 16.46 -20.91
C ALA A 254 41.69 15.51 -20.19
N ALA A 255 41.80 15.38 -18.87
CA ALA A 255 40.88 14.60 -18.05
C ALA A 255 39.45 15.19 -18.06
N MET A 256 39.34 16.52 -18.05
CA MET A 256 38.05 17.20 -18.15
C MET A 256 37.42 17.00 -19.54
N ASN A 257 38.21 17.08 -20.61
CA ASN A 257 37.74 16.83 -21.97
C ASN A 257 37.27 15.38 -22.16
N ASP A 258 37.99 14.42 -21.60
CA ASP A 258 37.57 13.01 -21.57
C ASP A 258 36.29 12.82 -20.75
N ALA A 259 36.19 13.45 -19.57
CA ALA A 259 34.99 13.42 -18.74
C ALA A 259 33.76 14.03 -19.45
N ILE A 260 33.94 15.16 -20.16
CA ILE A 260 32.89 15.80 -20.95
C ILE A 260 32.47 14.90 -22.12
N SER A 261 33.43 14.37 -22.87
CA SER A 261 33.15 13.46 -24.00
C SER A 261 32.36 12.23 -23.54
N ARG A 262 32.74 11.68 -22.38
CA ARG A 262 32.02 10.56 -21.76
C ARG A 262 30.64 10.94 -21.24
N ALA A 263 30.48 12.14 -20.70
CA ALA A 263 29.18 12.65 -20.26
C ALA A 263 28.23 12.87 -21.44
N ILE A 264 28.72 13.43 -22.56
CA ILE A 264 27.95 13.59 -23.80
C ILE A 264 27.53 12.22 -24.35
N GLY A 265 28.42 11.24 -24.36
CA GLY A 265 28.07 9.86 -24.75
C GLY A 265 26.94 9.27 -23.92
N ARG A 266 26.98 9.43 -22.58
CA ARG A 266 25.88 8.99 -21.70
C ARG A 266 24.60 9.79 -21.90
N ALA A 267 24.70 11.10 -22.11
CA ALA A 267 23.54 11.95 -22.36
C ALA A 267 22.83 11.52 -23.65
N SER A 268 23.59 11.21 -24.70
CA SER A 268 23.05 10.70 -25.98
C SER A 268 22.41 9.32 -25.81
N GLU A 269 22.98 8.44 -24.98
CA GLU A 269 22.36 7.15 -24.64
C GLU A 269 21.03 7.34 -23.88
N LEU A 270 20.99 8.26 -22.93
CA LEU A 270 19.76 8.59 -22.20
C LEU A 270 18.70 9.23 -23.11
N GLU A 271 19.10 10.10 -24.03
CA GLU A 271 18.19 10.68 -25.02
C GLU A 271 17.59 9.60 -25.92
N ALA A 272 18.41 8.67 -26.42
CA ALA A 272 17.94 7.54 -27.22
C ALA A 272 16.99 6.63 -26.42
N MET A 273 17.28 6.38 -25.15
CA MET A 273 16.42 5.61 -24.26
C MET A 273 15.07 6.30 -24.05
N VAL A 274 15.08 7.60 -23.75
CA VAL A 274 13.85 8.40 -23.58
C VAL A 274 13.04 8.40 -24.87
N HIS A 275 13.67 8.56 -26.03
CA HIS A 275 12.97 8.54 -27.31
C HIS A 275 12.32 7.19 -27.58
N ASN A 276 13.00 6.09 -27.24
CA ASN A 276 12.43 4.75 -27.36
C ASN A 276 11.28 4.53 -26.38
N GLU A 277 11.40 5.01 -25.13
CA GLU A 277 10.34 4.92 -24.13
C GLU A 277 9.11 5.72 -24.55
N VAL A 278 9.30 6.94 -25.08
CA VAL A 278 8.20 7.76 -25.62
C VAL A 278 7.54 7.07 -26.81
N ALA A 279 8.30 6.51 -27.73
CA ALA A 279 7.74 5.77 -28.87
C ALA A 279 6.97 4.50 -28.43
N ALA A 280 7.44 3.81 -27.38
CA ALA A 280 6.72 2.70 -26.78
C ALA A 280 5.41 3.16 -26.12
N LEU A 281 5.47 4.31 -25.42
CA LEU A 281 4.32 4.93 -24.78
C LEU A 281 3.27 5.32 -25.82
N GLU A 282 3.65 6.05 -26.87
CA GLU A 282 2.77 6.45 -27.97
C GLU A 282 2.10 5.26 -28.66
N ARG A 283 2.86 4.19 -28.92
CA ARG A 283 2.30 2.93 -29.46
C ARG A 283 1.28 2.33 -28.51
N SER A 284 1.60 2.24 -27.21
CA SER A 284 0.67 1.68 -26.21
C SER A 284 -0.61 2.50 -26.06
N TYR A 285 -0.50 3.84 -26.15
CA TYR A 285 -1.66 4.73 -26.13
C TYR A 285 -2.51 4.58 -27.38
N GLY A 286 -1.89 4.46 -28.56
CA GLY A 286 -2.60 4.19 -29.81
C GLY A 286 -3.34 2.85 -29.78
N GLU A 287 -2.69 1.78 -29.31
CA GLU A 287 -3.31 0.47 -29.11
C GLU A 287 -4.47 0.54 -28.09
N ASN A 288 -4.29 1.29 -27.01
CA ASN A 288 -5.33 1.47 -26.02
C ASN A 288 -6.52 2.26 -26.55
N GLU A 289 -6.30 3.30 -27.37
CA GLU A 289 -7.39 4.02 -28.02
C GLU A 289 -8.20 3.09 -28.95
N LEU A 290 -7.52 2.29 -29.77
CA LEU A 290 -8.18 1.30 -30.63
C LEU A 290 -8.98 0.29 -29.81
N ARG A 291 -8.40 -0.21 -28.72
CA ARG A 291 -9.10 -1.11 -27.79
C ARG A 291 -10.35 -0.44 -27.22
N VAL A 292 -10.25 0.76 -26.68
CA VAL A 292 -11.39 1.50 -26.11
C VAL A 292 -12.47 1.73 -27.17
N ARG A 293 -12.10 2.12 -28.39
CA ARG A 293 -13.04 2.26 -29.51
C ARG A 293 -13.76 0.95 -29.83
N ASN A 294 -13.03 -0.17 -29.86
CA ASN A 294 -13.63 -1.49 -30.08
C ASN A 294 -14.61 -1.85 -28.96
N LEU A 295 -14.24 -1.66 -27.68
CA LEU A 295 -15.15 -1.90 -26.56
C LEU A 295 -16.41 -1.03 -26.63
N ILE A 296 -16.28 0.24 -27.04
CA ILE A 296 -17.45 1.12 -27.21
C ILE A 296 -18.37 0.60 -28.32
N ASN A 297 -17.80 0.14 -29.45
CA ASN A 297 -18.59 -0.43 -30.55
C ASN A 297 -19.27 -1.74 -30.15
N GLU A 298 -18.57 -2.61 -29.42
CA GLU A 298 -19.14 -3.84 -28.87
C GLU A 298 -20.29 -3.53 -27.90
N LEU A 299 -20.11 -2.57 -26.99
CA LEU A 299 -21.14 -2.16 -26.05
C LEU A 299 -22.35 -1.53 -26.75
N ALA A 300 -22.14 -0.74 -27.81
CA ALA A 300 -23.23 -0.21 -28.62
C ALA A 300 -24.01 -1.34 -29.31
N THR A 301 -23.31 -2.33 -29.86
CA THR A 301 -23.92 -3.51 -30.49
C THR A 301 -24.69 -4.35 -29.47
N GLU A 302 -24.16 -4.56 -28.27
CA GLU A 302 -24.86 -5.24 -27.17
C GLU A 302 -26.11 -4.46 -26.73
N ARG A 303 -26.03 -3.13 -26.64
CA ARG A 303 -27.18 -2.26 -26.31
C ARG A 303 -28.29 -2.39 -27.35
N ASP A 304 -27.95 -2.43 -28.63
CA ASP A 304 -28.92 -2.63 -29.70
C ASP A 304 -29.53 -4.03 -29.65
N ALA A 305 -28.71 -5.06 -29.40
CA ALA A 305 -29.18 -6.43 -29.23
C ALA A 305 -30.13 -6.57 -28.02
N LEU A 306 -29.80 -5.93 -26.90
CA LEU A 306 -30.63 -5.92 -25.68
C LEU A 306 -31.96 -5.18 -25.90
N THR A 307 -31.92 -4.05 -26.61
CA THR A 307 -33.13 -3.28 -26.95
C THR A 307 -34.04 -4.11 -27.87
N ASN A 308 -33.49 -4.73 -28.90
CA ASN A 308 -34.23 -5.64 -29.78
C ASN A 308 -34.80 -6.84 -29.00
N ASN A 309 -34.03 -7.44 -28.09
CA ASN A 309 -34.53 -8.52 -27.24
C ASN A 309 -35.69 -8.06 -26.35
N SER A 310 -35.57 -6.87 -25.74
CA SER A 310 -36.62 -6.28 -24.91
C SER A 310 -37.90 -6.04 -25.71
N GLN A 311 -37.78 -5.58 -26.95
CA GLN A 311 -38.92 -5.41 -27.86
C GLN A 311 -39.58 -6.75 -28.19
N ARG A 312 -38.80 -7.78 -28.54
CA ARG A 312 -39.33 -9.13 -28.77
C ARG A 312 -40.03 -9.71 -27.55
N VAL A 313 -39.47 -9.51 -26.35
CA VAL A 313 -40.09 -9.94 -25.09
C VAL A 313 -41.39 -9.17 -24.86
N SER A 314 -41.42 -7.86 -25.12
CA SER A 314 -42.66 -7.06 -25.02
C SER A 314 -43.74 -7.56 -25.97
N GLU A 315 -43.39 -7.85 -27.22
CA GLU A 315 -44.31 -8.42 -28.23
C GLU A 315 -44.78 -9.81 -27.83
N ALA A 316 -43.88 -10.67 -27.34
CA ALA A 316 -44.24 -11.99 -26.83
C ALA A 316 -45.20 -11.88 -25.63
N LEU A 317 -44.95 -10.99 -24.67
CA LEU A 317 -45.82 -10.76 -23.52
C LEU A 317 -47.18 -10.21 -23.95
N LYS A 318 -47.25 -9.32 -24.94
CA LYS A 318 -48.53 -8.86 -25.53
C LYS A 318 -49.28 -10.02 -26.18
N GLY A 319 -48.58 -10.87 -26.93
CA GLY A 319 -49.16 -12.06 -27.56
C GLY A 319 -49.70 -13.05 -26.52
N VAL A 320 -48.92 -13.34 -25.48
CA VAL A 320 -49.34 -14.18 -24.35
C VAL A 320 -50.52 -13.55 -23.61
N GLY A 321 -50.50 -12.24 -23.34
CA GLY A 321 -51.62 -11.54 -22.72
C GLY A 321 -52.92 -11.63 -23.53
N ALA A 322 -52.84 -11.46 -24.85
CA ALA A 322 -53.98 -11.63 -25.75
C ALA A 322 -54.46 -13.09 -25.84
N GLN A 323 -53.56 -14.06 -25.71
CA GLN A 323 -53.91 -15.48 -25.63
C GLN A 323 -54.63 -15.79 -24.31
N ILE A 324 -54.07 -15.38 -23.17
CA ILE A 324 -54.67 -15.56 -21.85
C ILE A 324 -56.06 -14.91 -21.80
N SER A 325 -56.21 -13.69 -22.32
CA SER A 325 -57.52 -13.03 -22.36
C SER A 325 -58.55 -13.84 -23.14
N ARG A 326 -58.18 -14.41 -24.29
CA ARG A 326 -59.06 -15.27 -25.08
C ARG A 326 -59.38 -16.59 -24.37
N ASP A 327 -58.38 -17.21 -23.76
CA ASP A 327 -58.56 -18.47 -23.03
C ASP A 327 -59.46 -18.27 -21.80
N ILE A 328 -59.34 -17.15 -21.10
CA ILE A 328 -60.26 -16.77 -20.01
C ILE A 328 -61.67 -16.56 -20.55
N SER A 329 -61.87 -15.79 -21.63
CA SER A 329 -63.21 -15.59 -22.21
C SER A 329 -63.85 -16.90 -22.65
N ASN A 330 -63.08 -17.82 -23.26
CA ASN A 330 -63.55 -19.14 -23.66
C ASN A 330 -63.90 -20.01 -22.44
N ALA A 331 -63.05 -20.02 -21.41
CA ALA A 331 -63.30 -20.74 -20.17
C ALA A 331 -64.54 -20.22 -19.45
N SER A 332 -64.70 -18.88 -19.34
CA SER A 332 -65.90 -18.25 -18.80
C SER A 332 -67.16 -18.64 -19.58
N GLY A 333 -67.14 -18.57 -20.91
CA GLY A 333 -68.27 -19.01 -21.73
C GLY A 333 -68.63 -20.48 -21.53
N SER A 334 -67.63 -21.36 -21.36
CA SER A 334 -67.87 -22.78 -21.05
C SER A 334 -68.45 -22.98 -19.64
N ILE A 335 -68.00 -22.20 -18.66
CA ILE A 335 -68.55 -22.20 -17.30
C ILE A 335 -70.00 -21.76 -17.34
N ASP A 336 -70.34 -20.66 -18.02
CA ASP A 336 -71.70 -20.14 -18.14
C ASP A 336 -72.63 -21.16 -18.81
N GLN A 337 -72.16 -21.81 -19.88
CA GLN A 337 -72.90 -22.88 -20.55
C GLN A 337 -73.16 -24.06 -19.60
N LYS A 338 -72.13 -24.56 -18.91
CA LYS A 338 -72.28 -25.67 -17.94
C LYS A 338 -73.16 -25.28 -16.75
N LEU A 339 -73.11 -24.02 -16.32
CA LEU A 339 -73.92 -23.51 -15.22
C LEU A 339 -75.39 -23.41 -15.63
N THR A 340 -75.66 -22.95 -16.87
CA THR A 340 -77.01 -22.92 -17.43
C THR A 340 -77.56 -24.33 -17.61
N GLU A 341 -76.78 -25.25 -18.17
CA GLU A 341 -77.16 -26.66 -18.33
C GLU A 341 -77.49 -27.29 -16.97
N ARG A 342 -76.59 -27.17 -15.99
CA ARG A 342 -76.85 -27.65 -14.62
C ARG A 342 -78.02 -26.95 -13.95
N GLY A 343 -78.21 -25.65 -14.21
CA GLY A 343 -79.34 -24.88 -13.73
C GLY A 343 -80.66 -25.44 -14.27
N THR A 344 -80.74 -25.72 -15.57
CA THR A 344 -81.92 -26.34 -16.19
C THR A 344 -82.18 -27.75 -15.66
N GLN A 345 -81.14 -28.58 -15.53
CA GLN A 345 -81.25 -29.91 -14.93
C GLN A 345 -81.73 -29.85 -13.47
N LEU A 346 -81.24 -28.88 -12.69
CA LEU A 346 -81.67 -28.67 -11.32
C LEU A 346 -83.14 -28.23 -11.26
N THR A 347 -83.56 -27.30 -12.13
CA THR A 347 -84.96 -26.88 -12.22
C THR A 347 -85.87 -28.05 -12.61
N GLU A 348 -85.47 -28.88 -13.58
CA GLU A 348 -86.22 -30.07 -13.99
C GLU A 348 -86.34 -31.09 -12.84
N LEU A 349 -85.24 -31.36 -12.13
CA LEU A 349 -85.24 -32.22 -10.94
C LEU A 349 -86.13 -31.64 -9.83
N LEU A 350 -86.10 -30.34 -9.62
CA LEU A 350 -86.91 -29.67 -8.59
C LEU A 350 -88.40 -29.73 -8.94
N VAL A 351 -88.77 -29.52 -10.22
CA VAL A 351 -90.14 -29.70 -10.70
C VAL A 351 -90.59 -31.15 -10.57
N SER A 352 -89.75 -32.12 -10.96
CA SER A 352 -90.04 -33.55 -10.80
C SER A 352 -90.27 -33.93 -9.34
N ARG A 353 -89.38 -33.52 -8.43
CA ARG A 353 -89.53 -33.74 -6.98
C ARG A 353 -90.74 -33.02 -6.39
N SER A 354 -91.07 -31.83 -6.88
CA SER A 354 -92.27 -31.10 -6.47
C SER A 354 -93.54 -31.83 -6.89
N ASN A 355 -93.57 -32.40 -8.10
CA ASN A 355 -94.70 -33.18 -8.59
C ASN A 355 -94.84 -34.51 -7.81
N GLU A 356 -93.73 -35.21 -7.57
CA GLU A 356 -93.71 -36.42 -6.75
C GLU A 356 -94.21 -36.12 -5.32
N ALA A 357 -93.73 -35.03 -4.70
CA ALA A 357 -94.19 -34.60 -3.39
C ALA A 357 -95.68 -34.24 -3.40
N ALA A 358 -96.16 -33.52 -4.42
CA ALA A 358 -97.57 -33.19 -4.57
C ALA A 358 -98.45 -34.44 -4.71
N GLU A 359 -97.99 -35.44 -5.47
CA GLU A 359 -98.69 -36.71 -5.63
C GLU A 359 -98.72 -37.51 -4.32
N GLN A 360 -97.59 -37.60 -3.60
CA GLN A 360 -97.53 -38.23 -2.27
C GLN A 360 -98.47 -37.54 -1.28
N VAL A 361 -98.53 -36.21 -1.30
CA VAL A 361 -99.47 -35.42 -0.48
C VAL A 361 -100.92 -35.70 -0.89
N GLN A 362 -101.22 -35.75 -2.19
CA GLN A 362 -102.57 -36.07 -2.68
C GLN A 362 -102.99 -37.49 -2.29
N GLN A 363 -102.10 -38.47 -2.42
CA GLN A 363 -102.34 -39.85 -1.99
C GLN A 363 -102.56 -39.92 -0.48
N ALA A 364 -101.76 -39.20 0.31
CA ALA A 364 -101.98 -39.10 1.76
C ALA A 364 -103.33 -38.46 2.08
N GLN A 365 -103.71 -37.40 1.37
CA GLN A 365 -105.01 -36.74 1.52
C GLN A 365 -106.18 -37.67 1.17
N THR A 366 -106.08 -38.43 0.08
CA THR A 366 -107.10 -39.43 -0.27
C THR A 366 -107.19 -40.54 0.78
N LYS A 367 -106.05 -41.09 1.24
CA LYS A 367 -106.03 -42.08 2.33
C LYS A 367 -106.67 -41.54 3.60
N ILE A 368 -106.36 -40.31 3.98
CA ILE A 368 -106.99 -39.63 5.12
C ILE A 368 -108.50 -39.50 4.86
N SER A 369 -108.92 -39.03 3.69
CA SER A 369 -110.34 -38.86 3.35
C SER A 369 -111.12 -40.17 3.31
N GLU A 370 -110.50 -41.30 2.92
CA GLU A 370 -111.14 -42.62 2.89
C GLU A 370 -111.15 -43.28 4.28
N GLN A 371 -110.05 -43.18 5.03
CA GLN A 371 -109.89 -43.88 6.31
C GLN A 371 -110.54 -43.13 7.48
N VAL A 372 -110.54 -41.80 7.48
CA VAL A 372 -111.10 -41.00 8.57
C VAL A 372 -112.60 -41.27 8.78
N PRO A 373 -113.47 -41.32 7.75
CA PRO A 373 -114.87 -41.67 7.93
C PRO A 373 -115.06 -43.05 8.56
N GLY A 374 -114.28 -44.05 8.10
CA GLY A 374 -114.34 -45.40 8.66
C GLY A 374 -113.82 -45.48 10.10
N LEU A 375 -112.81 -44.69 10.45
CA LEU A 375 -112.32 -44.57 11.82
C LEU A 375 -113.35 -43.86 12.70
N ILE A 376 -114.00 -42.81 12.21
CA ILE A 376 -115.11 -42.13 12.89
C ILE A 376 -116.26 -43.12 13.12
N GLU A 377 -116.67 -43.89 12.11
CA GLU A 377 -117.75 -44.88 12.25
C GLU A 377 -117.40 -45.97 13.27
N ARG A 378 -116.16 -46.52 13.24
CA ARG A 378 -115.69 -47.46 14.26
C ARG A 378 -115.66 -46.83 15.64
N MET A 379 -115.21 -45.58 15.76
CA MET A 379 -115.18 -44.85 17.02
C MET A 379 -116.59 -44.59 17.53
N THR A 380 -117.55 -44.22 16.67
CA THR A 380 -118.97 -44.06 17.02
C THR A 380 -119.59 -45.40 17.42
N LYS A 381 -119.25 -46.50 16.74
CA LYS A 381 -119.70 -47.85 17.08
C LYS A 381 -119.15 -48.31 18.42
N GLU A 382 -117.87 -48.11 18.68
CA GLU A 382 -117.26 -48.40 19.99
C GLU A 382 -117.80 -47.48 21.08
N GLN A 383 -118.02 -46.18 20.81
CA GLN A 383 -118.70 -45.27 21.74
C GLN A 383 -120.11 -45.78 22.05
N GLY A 384 -120.89 -46.21 21.06
CA GLY A 384 -122.21 -46.81 21.28
C GLY A 384 -122.16 -48.13 22.05
N ARG A 385 -121.13 -48.96 21.82
CA ARG A 385 -120.89 -50.18 22.60
C ARG A 385 -120.52 -49.82 24.05
N LEU A 386 -119.70 -48.79 24.25
CA LEU A 386 -119.36 -48.24 25.55
C LEU A 386 -120.62 -47.73 26.27
N THR A 387 -121.50 -46.99 25.60
CA THR A 387 -122.78 -46.53 26.14
C THR A 387 -123.68 -47.70 26.53
N LYS A 388 -123.76 -48.77 25.71
CA LYS A 388 -124.51 -49.98 26.08
C LYS A 388 -123.92 -50.68 27.30
N ILE A 389 -122.60 -50.79 27.38
CA ILE A 389 -121.93 -51.36 28.56
C ILE A 389 -122.18 -50.49 29.79
N ILE A 390 -122.13 -49.16 29.65
CA ILE A 390 -122.45 -48.21 30.72
C ILE A 390 -123.92 -48.34 31.13
N ASP A 391 -124.86 -48.46 30.20
CA ASP A 391 -126.29 -48.64 30.48
C ASP A 391 -126.59 -50.01 31.12
N SER A 392 -125.95 -51.09 30.65
CA SER A 392 -126.02 -52.41 31.29
C SER A 392 -125.37 -52.41 32.68
N ALA A 393 -124.23 -51.74 32.85
CA ALA A 393 -123.60 -51.56 34.15
C ALA A 393 -124.52 -50.77 35.07
N THR A 394 -125.15 -49.68 34.59
CA THR A 394 -126.10 -48.86 35.35
C THR A 394 -127.34 -49.66 35.72
N LYS A 395 -127.91 -50.46 34.80
CA LYS A 395 -129.03 -51.39 35.05
C LYS A 395 -128.67 -52.48 36.06
N ASN A 396 -127.49 -53.08 35.93
CA ASN A 396 -126.99 -54.05 36.90
C ASN A 396 -126.78 -53.40 38.27
N LEU A 397 -126.30 -52.15 38.30
CA LEU A 397 -126.09 -51.38 39.52
C LEU A 397 -127.43 -50.96 40.15
N THR A 398 -128.44 -50.61 39.35
CA THR A 398 -129.81 -50.35 39.86
C THR A 398 -130.52 -51.64 40.28
N SER A 399 -130.33 -52.76 39.58
CA SER A 399 -130.85 -54.07 40.01
C SER A 399 -130.15 -54.55 41.28
N LEU A 400 -128.84 -54.30 41.41
CA LEU A 400 -128.07 -54.58 42.61
C LEU A 400 -128.54 -53.67 43.74
N ASP A 401 -128.74 -52.38 43.48
CA ASP A 401 -129.28 -51.41 44.45
C ASP A 401 -130.68 -51.81 44.92
N THR A 402 -131.58 -52.19 44.00
CA THR A 402 -132.91 -52.73 44.35
C THR A 402 -132.83 -54.05 45.09
N THR A 403 -131.96 -54.97 44.70
CA THR A 403 -131.77 -56.24 45.44
C THR A 403 -131.19 -55.99 46.84
N VAL A 404 -130.26 -55.04 46.97
CA VAL A 404 -129.67 -54.64 48.25
C VAL A 404 -130.72 -53.92 49.11
N THR A 405 -131.55 -53.04 48.56
CA THR A 405 -132.67 -52.42 49.29
C THR A 405 -133.73 -53.45 49.63
N GLU A 406 -134.10 -54.36 48.75
CA GLU A 406 -135.09 -55.43 49.01
C GLU A 406 -134.58 -56.43 50.04
N LYS A 407 -133.30 -56.81 50.00
CA LYS A 407 -132.65 -57.57 51.08
C LYS A 407 -132.59 -56.78 52.37
N THR A 408 -132.30 -55.47 52.32
CA THR A 408 -132.28 -54.60 53.51
C THR A 408 -133.67 -54.43 54.11
N THR A 409 -134.73 -54.28 53.31
CA THR A 409 -136.12 -54.17 53.79
C THR A 409 -136.70 -55.52 54.21
N LEU A 410 -136.35 -56.63 53.55
CA LEU A 410 -136.67 -57.96 54.05
C LEU A 410 -135.97 -58.22 55.39
N LEU A 411 -134.69 -57.83 55.53
CA LEU A 411 -133.96 -57.91 56.79
C LEU A 411 -134.61 -57.00 57.86
N ASP A 412 -134.99 -55.76 57.50
CA ASP A 412 -135.68 -54.82 58.38
C ASP A 412 -137.05 -55.38 58.82
N ASN A 413 -137.83 -55.93 57.90
CA ASN A 413 -139.12 -56.57 58.20
C ASN A 413 -138.96 -57.84 59.04
N THR A 414 -137.96 -58.70 58.78
CA THR A 414 -137.69 -59.86 59.64
C THR A 414 -137.18 -59.46 61.03
N MET A 415 -136.51 -58.31 61.14
CA MET A 415 -136.13 -57.74 62.44
C MET A 415 -137.34 -57.13 63.17
N LYS A 416 -138.27 -56.51 62.43
CA LYS A 416 -139.49 -55.88 62.96
C LYS A 416 -140.59 -56.87 63.35
N ASP A 417 -140.67 -58.03 62.68
CA ASP A 417 -141.60 -59.13 63.02
C ASP A 417 -141.06 -59.99 64.19
N ARG A 418 -139.83 -59.72 64.66
CA ARG A 418 -139.21 -60.33 65.85
C ARG A 418 -139.27 -59.47 67.12
N THR A 419 -139.93 -58.32 67.09
CA THR A 419 -140.13 -57.42 68.23
C THR A 419 -141.55 -56.93 68.27
#